data_AF-B7RLB2-F1
#
_entry.id   AF-B7RLB2-F1
#
_cell.length_a   1.000
_cell.length_b   1.000
_cell.length_c   1.000
_cell.angle_alpha   90.00
_cell.angle_beta   90.00
_cell.angle_gamma   90.00
#
_symmetry.space_group_name_H-M   'P 1'
#
loop_
_entity.id
_entity.type
_entity.pdbx_description
1 polymer ?
#
loop_
_entity_poly.entity_id
_entity_poly.type
_entity_poly.pdbx_seq_one_letter_code
_entity_poly.pdbx_strand_id
1 'polypeptide(L)' 'MGEIIQMALSDHISFANIEAEYGVTDKQVKTLMRDTLKSGSYKAWRKRVLDFGDRRETYK' A
#
# COMPACT_ATOMS: atom_id res chain seq x y z
N MET A 1 6.00 -5.59 -11.95
CA MET A 1 4.96 -4.55 -11.68
C MET A 1 3.72 -5.11 -11.00
N GLY A 2 3.20 -6.28 -11.42
CA GLY A 2 2.07 -6.94 -10.75
C GLY A 2 2.34 -7.37 -9.31
N GLU A 3 3.59 -7.71 -8.97
CA GLU A 3 3.98 -8.17 -7.63
C GLU A 3 3.80 -7.07 -6.57
N ILE A 4 4.24 -5.84 -6.84
CA ILE A 4 4.04 -4.69 -5.93
C ILE A 4 2.55 -4.46 -5.67
N ILE A 5 1.69 -4.64 -6.69
CA ILE A 5 0.23 -4.51 -6.56
C ILE A 5 -0.34 -5.64 -5.70
N GLN A 6 0.08 -6.90 -5.92
CA GLN A 6 -0.33 -8.05 -5.12
C GLN A 6 0.08 -7.86 -3.66
N MET A 7 1.34 -7.47 -3.42
CA MET A 7 1.88 -7.19 -2.09
C MET A 7 1.16 -6.03 -1.41
N ALA A 8 0.89 -4.93 -2.12
CA ALA A 8 0.15 -3.80 -1.56
C ALA A 8 -1.32 -4.11 -1.26
N LEU A 9 -1.91 -5.12 -1.92
CA LEU A 9 -3.25 -5.64 -1.63
C LEU A 9 -3.24 -6.70 -0.53
N SER A 10 -2.07 -7.28 -0.22
CA SER A 10 -1.92 -8.23 0.87
C SER A 10 -1.89 -7.53 2.22
N ASP A 11 -2.78 -7.96 3.09
CA ASP A 11 -2.87 -7.54 4.49
C ASP A 11 -1.59 -7.85 5.29
N HIS A 12 -0.82 -8.84 4.84
CA HIS A 12 0.37 -9.31 5.55
C HIS A 12 1.68 -8.60 5.16
N ILE A 13 1.65 -7.70 4.17
CA ILE A 13 2.86 -7.06 3.65
C ILE A 13 2.81 -5.56 3.93
N SER A 14 3.80 -5.07 4.69
CA SER A 14 3.91 -3.64 4.96
C SER A 14 4.58 -2.90 3.81
N PHE A 15 4.33 -1.60 3.67
CA PHE A 15 5.05 -0.78 2.69
C PHE A 15 6.57 -0.77 2.93
N ALA A 16 7.04 -0.98 4.16
CA ALA A 16 8.46 -1.09 4.46
C ALA A 16 9.08 -2.36 3.86
N ASN A 17 8.35 -3.48 3.80
CA ASN A 17 8.81 -4.68 3.11
C ASN A 17 8.93 -4.44 1.61
N ILE A 18 7.93 -3.80 1.01
CA ILE A 18 7.95 -3.46 -0.41
C ILE A 18 9.11 -2.50 -0.73
N GLU A 19 9.37 -1.52 0.14
CA GLU A 19 10.51 -0.61 0.01
C GLU A 19 11.85 -1.34 0.15
N ALA A 20 11.96 -2.28 1.09
CA ALA A 20 13.18 -3.05 1.28
C ALA A 20 13.48 -4.01 0.11
N GLU A 21 12.45 -4.62 -0.47
CA GLU A 21 12.61 -5.59 -1.57
C GLU A 21 12.76 -4.92 -2.93
N TYR A 22 12.00 -3.85 -3.19
CA TYR A 22 11.90 -3.22 -4.52
C TYR A 22 12.46 -1.79 -4.57
N GLY A 23 12.86 -1.21 -3.43
CA GLY A 23 13.32 0.18 -3.36
C GLY A 23 12.23 1.21 -3.65
N VAL A 24 10.95 0.81 -3.61
CA VAL A 24 9.81 1.70 -3.88
C VAL A 24 9.18 2.20 -2.60
N THR A 25 9.06 3.51 -2.50
CA THR A 25 8.47 4.19 -1.36
C THR A 25 6.95 4.00 -1.33
N ASP A 26 6.36 4.15 -0.15
CA ASP A 26 4.91 4.29 0.08
C ASP A 26 4.23 5.21 -0.96
N LYS A 27 4.84 6.36 -1.26
CA LYS A 27 4.30 7.34 -2.22
C LYS A 27 4.23 6.77 -3.64
N GLN A 28 5.26 6.04 -4.05
CA GLN A 28 5.31 5.37 -5.35
C GLN A 28 4.27 4.25 -5.42
N VAL A 29 4.14 3.44 -4.36
CA VAL A 29 3.10 2.40 -4.26
C VAL A 29 1.70 3.00 -4.32
N LYS A 30 1.43 4.10 -3.60
CA LYS A 30 0.14 4.82 -3.65
C LYS A 30 -0.17 5.38 -5.02
N THR A 31 0.84 5.86 -5.75
CA THR A 31 0.71 6.39 -7.11
C THR A 31 0.41 5.26 -8.08
N LEU A 32 1.17 4.16 -8.01
CA LEU A 32 0.96 2.95 -8.79
C LEU A 32 -0.45 2.39 -8.54
N MET A 33 -0.88 2.32 -7.29
CA MET A 33 -2.20 1.81 -6.93
C MET A 33 -3.33 2.70 -7.44
N ARG A 34 -3.13 4.02 -7.48
CA ARG A 34 -4.09 4.98 -8.04
C ARG A 34 -4.22 4.86 -9.55
N ASP A 35 -3.12 4.57 -10.24
CA ASP A 35 -3.10 4.37 -11.69
C ASP A 35 -3.69 3.00 -12.08
N THR A 36 -3.43 1.97 -11.26
CA THR A 36 -3.87 0.60 -11.52
C THR A 36 -5.35 0.37 -11.17
N LEU A 37 -5.83 0.92 -10.04
CA LEU A 37 -7.19 0.67 -9.54
C LEU A 37 -8.18 1.71 -10.06
N LYS A 38 -9.39 1.25 -10.35
CA LYS A 38 -10.54 2.15 -10.52
C LYS A 38 -10.78 2.95 -9.24
N SER A 39 -11.31 4.17 -9.38
CA SER A 39 -11.52 5.12 -8.28
C SER A 39 -12.24 4.54 -7.06
N GLY A 40 -13.24 3.67 -7.27
CA GLY A 40 -13.97 3.00 -6.20
C GLY A 40 -13.12 1.97 -5.45
N SER A 41 -12.38 1.13 -6.19
CA SER A 41 -11.46 0.14 -5.62
C SER A 41 -10.30 0.81 -4.87
N TYR A 42 -9.77 1.92 -5.40
CA TYR A 42 -8.75 2.71 -4.73
C TYR A 42 -9.23 3.28 -3.40
N LYS A 43 -10.45 3.82 -3.33
CA LYS A 43 -11.06 4.29 -2.08
C LYS A 43 -11.16 3.16 -1.04
N ALA A 44 -11.62 1.98 -1.45
CA ALA A 44 -11.76 0.83 -0.56
C ALA A 44 -10.40 0.31 -0.06
N TRP A 45 -9.40 0.24 -0.95
CA TRP A 45 -8.02 -0.09 -0.58
C TRP A 45 -7.44 0.94 0.38
N ARG A 46 -7.60 2.24 0.10
CA ARG A 46 -7.08 3.31 0.96
C ARG A 46 -7.70 3.28 2.35
N LYS A 47 -8.99 2.95 2.48
CA LYS A 47 -9.64 2.73 3.77
C LYS A 47 -8.99 1.57 4.55
N ARG A 48 -8.67 0.46 3.86
CA ARG A 48 -7.94 -0.67 4.46
C ARG A 48 -6.53 -0.30 4.87
N VAL A 49 -5.79 0.43 4.05
CA VAL A 49 -4.43 0.92 4.39
C VAL A 49 -4.45 1.84 5.61
N LEU A 50 -5.47 2.68 5.77
CA LEU A 50 -5.63 3.52 6.96
C LEU A 50 -5.90 2.67 8.21
N ASP A 51 -6.82 1.71 8.13
CA ASP A 51 -7.11 0.75 9.21
C ASP A 51 -5.87 -0.07 9.61
N PHE A 52 -5.06 -0.44 8.61
CA PHE A 52 -3.81 -1.16 8.83
C PHE A 52 -2.68 -0.31 9.38
N GLY A 53 -2.61 0.95 8.96
CA GLY A 53 -1.64 1.94 9.45
C GLY A 53 -1.93 2.35 10.90
N ASP A 54 -3.21 2.38 11.29
CA ASP A 54 -3.66 2.72 12.64
C ASP A 54 -3.17 1.71 13.70
N ARG A 55 -3.04 0.43 13.33
CA ARG A 55 -2.41 -0.60 14.20
C ARG A 55 -0.93 -0.32 14.51
N ARG A 56 -0.30 0.63 13.82
CA ARG A 56 1.05 1.14 14.10
C ARG A 56 1.02 2.65 14.30
N GLU A 57 0.08 3.16 15.11
CA GLU A 57 0.27 4.42 15.81
C GLU A 57 1.45 4.27 16.81
N THR A 58 2.65 4.26 16.27
CA THR A 58 3.89 4.64 16.94
C THR A 58 4.66 5.49 15.94
N TYR A 59 4.07 6.64 15.63
CA TYR A 59 4.81 7.77 15.09
C TYR A 59 4.32 9.05 15.76
N LYS A 60 4.51 9.11 17.09
CA LYS A 60 5.27 10.17 17.77
C LYS A 60 5.60 9.74 19.19
#